data_AF-A0A9D9SDF3-F1
#
_entry.id   AF-A0A9D9SDF3-F1
#
_cell.length_a   1.000
_cell.length_b   1.000
_cell.length_c   1.000
_cell.angle_alpha   90.00
_cell.angle_beta   90.00
_cell.angle_gamma   90.00
#
_symmetry.space_group_name_H-M   'P 1'
#
loop_
_entity.id
_entity.type
_entity.pdbx_description
1 polymer ?
#
loop_
_entity_poly.entity_id
_entity_poly.type
_entity_poly.pdbx_seq_one_letter_code
_entity_poly.pdbx_strand_id
1 'polypeptide(L)'
;NSIVANLLQRNPTTFELSNVKFQIAEKVLDLSHRFFTRTSETEFIYSEKLGTANELFIIGGGHCALALSEMMSKLDFRISVFDDRPELNTIRKNQFVDEITIIEGYEKIGDHIPNGDDIYVVVMTLGYKFDEIVIRSLFDHDIGYFGVLGSRAKMKTLMTALENEGFDRERLARIRTPIGIPINSHSPEEIAVSIAAEIISVKNAK
;
A
#
# COMPACT_ATOMS: atom_id res chain seq x y z
N ASN A 1 21.39 14.35 13.73
CA ASN A 1 20.57 15.33 12.98
C ASN A 1 19.23 14.66 12.69
N SER A 2 18.11 15.26 13.11
CA SER A 2 16.76 14.69 12.96
C SER A 2 16.37 14.43 11.51
N ILE A 3 16.90 15.20 10.55
CA ILE A 3 16.71 14.98 9.10
C ILE A 3 17.25 13.60 8.69
N VAL A 4 18.50 13.32 9.05
CA VAL A 4 19.18 12.06 8.68
C VAL A 4 18.47 10.86 9.31
N ALA A 5 18.03 10.99 10.57
CA ALA A 5 17.30 9.92 11.25
C ALA A 5 15.97 9.60 10.55
N ASN A 6 15.18 10.63 10.20
CA ASN A 6 13.91 10.44 9.48
C ASN A 6 14.10 9.84 8.09
N LEU A 7 15.13 10.26 7.35
CA LEU A 7 15.45 9.70 6.04
C LEU A 7 15.88 8.23 6.12
N LEU A 8 16.72 7.87 7.08
CA LEU A 8 17.17 6.48 7.27
C LEU A 8 16.03 5.56 7.73
N GLN A 9 15.12 6.08 8.56
CA GLN A 9 13.94 5.34 9.04
C GLN A 9 12.76 5.42 8.07
N ARG A 10 12.88 6.20 6.97
CA ARG A 10 11.81 6.46 6.00
C ARG A 10 10.53 7.02 6.61
N ASN A 11 10.61 7.71 7.75
CA ASN A 11 9.43 8.26 8.41
C ASN A 11 8.81 9.38 7.56
N PRO A 12 7.48 9.35 7.32
CA PRO A 12 6.80 10.42 6.61
C PRO A 12 6.96 11.75 7.36
N THR A 13 7.59 12.72 6.73
CA THR A 13 7.86 14.06 7.29
C THR A 13 7.83 15.11 6.19
N THR A 14 7.72 16.39 6.53
CA THR A 14 7.87 17.47 5.54
C THR A 14 9.22 18.14 5.74
N PHE A 15 10.03 18.21 4.69
CA PHE A 15 11.17 19.12 4.64
C PHE A 15 10.73 20.48 4.17
N GLU A 16 11.19 21.51 4.88
CA GLU A 16 10.98 22.91 4.50
C GLU A 16 12.32 23.62 4.39
N LEU A 17 12.48 24.35 3.28
CA LEU A 17 13.63 25.20 2.99
C LEU A 17 13.14 26.60 2.64
N SER A 18 13.75 27.60 3.27
CA SER A 18 13.57 29.01 2.95
C SER A 18 14.92 29.73 2.85
N ASN A 19 14.89 31.02 2.55
CA ASN A 19 16.07 31.88 2.50
C ASN A 19 16.78 32.05 3.85
N VAL A 20 16.17 31.65 4.97
CA VAL A 20 16.71 31.84 6.33
C VAL A 20 16.73 30.56 7.18
N LYS A 21 16.05 29.49 6.76
CA LYS A 21 15.89 28.28 7.57
C LYS A 21 15.82 27.02 6.71
N PHE A 22 16.33 25.93 7.25
CA PHE A 22 16.01 24.57 6.80
C PHE A 22 15.53 23.76 8.02
N GLN A 23 14.42 23.03 7.89
CA GLN A 23 13.83 22.26 8.98
C GLN A 23 13.03 21.04 8.50
N ILE A 24 12.73 20.15 9.44
CA ILE A 24 11.69 19.13 9.30
C ILE A 24 10.46 19.63 10.06
N ALA A 25 9.32 19.69 9.41
CA ALA A 25 8.02 19.80 10.07
C ALA A 25 7.45 18.38 10.24
N GLU A 26 7.02 18.04 11.46
CA GLU A 26 6.37 16.75 11.76
C GLU A 26 4.99 16.62 11.09
N LYS A 27 4.39 17.74 10.69
CA LYS A 27 3.11 17.75 9.99
C LYS A 27 3.36 17.53 8.49
N VAL A 28 2.88 16.41 7.96
CA VAL A 28 2.79 16.20 6.51
C VAL A 28 1.80 17.24 5.96
N LEU A 29 2.32 18.22 5.24
CA LEU A 29 1.47 19.19 4.55
C LEU A 29 0.81 18.47 3.38
N ASP A 30 -0.49 18.69 3.18
CA ASP A 30 -1.25 18.22 2.01
C ASP A 30 -0.89 19.06 0.79
N LEU A 31 0.38 18.98 0.41
CA LEU A 31 0.95 19.59 -0.77
C LEU A 31 1.24 18.45 -1.74
N SER A 32 1.12 18.73 -3.05
CA SER A 32 1.79 17.91 -4.07
C SER A 32 3.20 17.57 -3.60
N HIS A 33 3.72 16.38 -3.91
CA HIS A 33 5.00 15.83 -3.40
C HIS A 33 6.12 16.88 -3.19
N ARG A 34 6.16 17.92 -4.05
CA ARG A 34 6.92 19.14 -3.86
C ARG A 34 6.05 20.39 -4.05
N PHE A 35 6.39 21.46 -3.33
CA PHE A 35 5.80 22.79 -3.43
C PHE A 35 6.89 23.86 -3.39
N PHE A 36 6.79 24.86 -4.26
CA PHE A 36 7.66 26.03 -4.25
C PHE A 36 6.83 27.29 -4.43
N THR A 37 7.05 28.28 -3.58
CA THR A 37 6.48 29.61 -3.75
C THR A 37 7.52 30.68 -3.44
N ARG A 38 7.55 31.73 -4.26
CA ARG A 38 8.34 32.93 -4.04
C ARG A 38 7.45 33.97 -3.38
N THR A 39 7.77 34.40 -2.17
CA THR A 39 6.97 35.38 -1.41
C THR A 39 7.42 36.82 -1.61
N SER A 40 8.69 37.03 -2.00
CA SER A 40 9.22 38.36 -2.33
C SER A 40 10.43 38.27 -3.29
N GLU A 41 11.14 39.37 -3.50
CA GLU A 41 12.34 39.35 -4.34
C GLU A 41 13.43 38.41 -3.78
N THR A 42 13.53 38.29 -2.46
CA THR A 42 14.58 37.52 -1.76
C THR A 42 14.06 36.38 -0.89
N GLU A 43 12.74 36.24 -0.75
CA GLU A 43 12.11 35.23 0.10
C GLU A 43 11.38 34.15 -0.72
N PHE A 44 11.51 32.92 -0.24
CA PHE A 44 10.87 31.75 -0.83
C PHE A 44 10.57 30.69 0.23
N ILE A 45 9.64 29.79 -0.09
CA ILE A 45 9.36 28.58 0.65
C ILE A 45 9.39 27.42 -0.35
N TYR A 46 10.22 26.42 -0.05
CA TYR A 46 10.21 25.11 -0.68
C TYR A 46 9.80 24.08 0.36
N SER A 47 8.81 23.25 0.03
CA SER A 47 8.37 22.15 0.87
C SER A 47 8.38 20.86 0.06
N GLU A 48 8.89 19.78 0.65
CA GLU A 48 8.92 18.45 0.04
C GLU A 48 8.58 17.40 1.08
N LYS A 49 7.71 16.45 0.74
CA LYS A 49 7.48 15.27 1.58
C LYS A 49 8.74 14.41 1.56
N LEU A 50 9.37 14.24 2.72
CA LEU A 50 10.47 13.30 2.94
C LEU A 50 9.93 12.01 3.56
N GLY A 51 10.62 10.90 3.30
CA GLY A 51 10.14 9.59 3.74
C GLY A 51 8.99 9.06 2.89
N THR A 52 8.64 7.79 3.14
CA THR A 52 7.73 6.90 2.38
C THR A 52 7.32 7.38 0.98
N ALA A 53 8.04 6.91 -0.04
CA ALA A 53 7.66 7.12 -1.43
C ALA A 53 6.30 6.47 -1.73
N ASN A 54 6.01 5.30 -1.16
CA ASN A 54 4.75 4.57 -1.22
C ASN A 54 4.67 3.54 -0.08
N GLU A 55 3.49 3.27 0.47
CA GLU A 55 3.25 2.25 1.50
C GLU A 55 2.46 1.08 0.94
N LEU A 56 3.00 -0.14 1.08
CA LEU A 56 2.40 -1.38 0.64
C LEU A 56 1.92 -2.20 1.84
N PHE A 57 0.61 -2.38 1.94
CA PHE A 57 -0.05 -3.20 2.92
C PHE A 57 -0.43 -4.54 2.27
N ILE A 58 0.20 -5.63 2.72
CA ILE A 58 -0.09 -6.98 2.26
C ILE A 58 -0.96 -7.68 3.31
N ILE A 59 -2.17 -8.04 2.93
CA ILE A 59 -3.16 -8.68 3.81
C ILE A 59 -3.20 -10.18 3.51
N GLY A 60 -2.72 -10.97 4.47
CA GLY A 60 -2.39 -12.37 4.32
C GLY A 60 -0.89 -12.58 4.18
N GLY A 61 -0.31 -13.41 5.05
CA GLY A 61 1.12 -13.71 5.17
C GLY A 61 1.55 -15.04 4.56
N GLY A 62 0.87 -15.51 3.51
CA GLY A 62 1.16 -16.79 2.85
C GLY A 62 2.44 -16.80 2.00
N HIS A 63 2.64 -17.86 1.20
CA HIS A 63 3.82 -18.00 0.34
C HIS A 63 3.91 -16.90 -0.74
N CYS A 64 2.78 -16.51 -1.35
CA CYS A 64 2.75 -15.39 -2.29
C CYS A 64 3.10 -14.06 -1.62
N ALA A 65 2.75 -13.88 -0.34
CA ALA A 65 3.05 -12.68 0.43
C ALA A 65 4.55 -12.55 0.67
N LEU A 66 5.18 -13.66 1.05
CA LEU A 66 6.63 -13.72 1.22
C LEU A 66 7.36 -13.39 -0.08
N ALA A 67 6.95 -13.99 -1.20
CA ALA A 67 7.55 -13.73 -2.51
C ALA A 67 7.32 -12.28 -2.98
N LEU A 68 6.12 -11.74 -2.79
CA LEU A 68 5.82 -10.35 -3.12
C LEU A 68 6.62 -9.39 -2.24
N SER A 69 6.71 -9.66 -0.94
CA SER A 69 7.49 -8.84 0.01
C SER A 69 8.95 -8.76 -0.43
N GLU A 70 9.56 -9.89 -0.79
CA GLU A 70 10.94 -9.90 -1.31
C GLU A 70 11.08 -9.05 -2.57
N MET A 71 10.18 -9.20 -3.54
CA MET A 71 10.22 -8.43 -4.78
C MET A 71 10.08 -6.93 -4.51
N MET A 72 9.09 -6.55 -3.70
CA MET A 72 8.73 -5.17 -3.43
C MET A 72 9.76 -4.46 -2.54
N SER A 73 10.50 -5.20 -1.71
CA SER A 73 11.58 -4.63 -0.86
C SER A 73 12.68 -3.92 -1.68
N LYS A 74 12.79 -4.28 -2.96
CA LYS A 74 13.76 -3.73 -3.92
C LYS A 74 13.21 -2.52 -4.69
N LEU A 75 11.96 -2.11 -4.46
CA LEU A 75 11.21 -1.16 -5.30
C LEU A 75 10.79 0.15 -4.58
N ASP A 76 11.47 0.47 -3.47
CA ASP A 76 11.25 1.67 -2.65
C ASP A 76 9.82 1.80 -2.11
N PHE A 77 9.29 0.68 -1.62
CA PHE A 77 8.08 0.64 -0.79
C PHE A 77 8.46 0.42 0.67
N ARG A 78 7.69 1.02 1.57
CA ARG A 78 7.59 0.55 2.95
C ARG A 78 6.51 -0.53 3.01
N ILE A 79 6.82 -1.70 3.55
CA ILE A 79 5.97 -2.89 3.44
C ILE A 79 5.51 -3.33 4.83
N SER A 80 4.20 -3.45 4.99
CA SER A 80 3.57 -3.98 6.20
C SER A 80 2.75 -5.22 5.85
N VAL A 81 2.91 -6.30 6.62
CA VAL A 81 2.14 -7.54 6.46
C VAL A 81 1.21 -7.74 7.64
N PHE A 82 -0.04 -8.08 7.33
CA PHE A 82 -1.07 -8.39 8.32
C PHE A 82 -1.57 -9.82 8.12
N ASP A 83 -1.64 -10.59 9.20
CA ASP A 83 -2.23 -11.93 9.19
C ASP A 83 -2.81 -12.25 10.58
N ASP A 84 -3.84 -13.09 10.63
CA ASP A 84 -4.49 -13.54 11.86
C ASP A 84 -3.84 -14.80 12.47
N ARG A 85 -2.81 -15.37 11.81
CA ARG A 85 -2.15 -16.62 12.20
C ARG A 85 -0.71 -16.40 12.65
N PRO A 86 -0.43 -16.29 13.97
CA PRO A 86 0.91 -16.02 14.50
C PRO A 86 1.92 -17.15 14.25
N GLU A 87 1.45 -18.38 14.01
CA GLU A 87 2.29 -19.58 13.83
C GLU A 87 2.79 -19.81 12.40
N LEU A 88 2.46 -18.91 11.46
CA LEU A 88 2.91 -19.06 10.07
C LEU A 88 4.43 -18.98 9.93
N ASN A 89 5.01 -20.05 9.36
CA ASN A 89 6.43 -20.09 9.05
C ASN A 89 6.85 -19.00 8.05
N THR A 90 5.97 -18.63 7.12
CA THR A 90 6.21 -17.56 6.14
C THR A 90 6.32 -16.20 6.80
N ILE A 91 5.49 -15.90 7.81
CA ILE A 91 5.60 -14.70 8.63
C ILE A 91 6.99 -14.62 9.29
N ARG A 92 7.43 -15.70 9.94
CA ARG A 92 8.76 -15.75 10.58
C ARG A 92 9.92 -15.61 9.60
N LYS A 93 9.75 -16.07 8.36
CA LYS A 93 10.76 -15.99 7.29
C LYS A 93 10.78 -14.65 6.57
N ASN A 94 9.75 -13.82 6.76
CA ASN A 94 9.60 -12.59 5.99
C ASN A 94 10.45 -11.46 6.55
N GLN A 95 11.75 -11.53 6.28
CA GLN A 95 12.72 -10.48 6.62
C GLN A 95 12.70 -9.28 5.66
N PHE A 96 11.81 -9.28 4.66
CA PHE A 96 11.76 -8.31 3.58
C PHE A 96 10.77 -7.17 3.82
N VAL A 97 10.11 -7.17 4.98
CA VAL A 97 9.09 -6.18 5.33
C VAL A 97 9.55 -5.32 6.48
N ASP A 98 9.03 -4.11 6.53
CA ASP A 98 9.32 -3.13 7.59
C ASP A 98 8.49 -3.42 8.85
N GLU A 99 7.28 -3.97 8.68
CA GLU A 99 6.38 -4.27 9.78
C GLU A 99 5.58 -5.55 9.56
N ILE A 100 5.38 -6.31 10.64
CA ILE A 100 4.49 -7.47 10.69
C ILE A 100 3.55 -7.27 11.86
N THR A 101 2.25 -7.32 11.60
CA THR A 101 1.22 -7.18 12.62
C THR A 101 0.34 -8.43 12.61
N ILE A 102 0.29 -9.12 13.75
CA ILE A 102 -0.69 -10.18 13.97
C ILE A 102 -1.98 -9.52 14.46
N ILE A 103 -3.05 -9.69 13.69
CA ILE A 103 -4.37 -9.13 13.96
C ILE A 103 -5.30 -10.20 14.53
N GLU A 104 -6.31 -9.78 15.29
CA GLU A 104 -7.32 -10.71 15.82
C GLU A 104 -8.36 -11.10 14.76
N GLY A 105 -8.49 -10.30 13.69
CA GLY A 105 -9.43 -10.50 12.59
C GLY A 105 -9.32 -9.37 11.56
N TYR A 106 -9.77 -9.64 10.33
CA TYR A 106 -9.65 -8.72 9.20
C TYR A 106 -10.68 -7.58 9.22
N GLU A 107 -11.70 -7.66 10.07
CA GLU A 107 -12.82 -6.73 10.18
C GLU A 107 -12.36 -5.32 10.56
N LYS A 108 -11.27 -5.23 11.33
CA LYS A 108 -10.65 -3.98 11.79
C LYS A 108 -9.42 -3.57 11.00
N ILE A 109 -9.18 -4.16 9.84
CA ILE A 109 -7.97 -3.83 9.07
C ILE A 109 -7.94 -2.36 8.64
N GLY A 110 -9.09 -1.74 8.43
CA GLY A 110 -9.21 -0.29 8.18
C GLY A 110 -8.58 0.58 9.26
N ASP A 111 -8.56 0.15 10.53
CA ASP A 111 -7.94 0.91 11.62
C ASP A 111 -6.41 1.03 11.46
N HIS A 112 -5.79 0.16 10.65
CA HIS A 112 -4.35 0.11 10.42
C HIS A 112 -3.92 0.75 9.10
N ILE A 113 -4.84 0.96 8.16
CA ILE A 113 -4.52 1.39 6.80
C ILE A 113 -4.95 2.86 6.62
N PRO A 114 -4.02 3.81 6.46
CA PRO A 114 -4.36 5.20 6.25
C PRO A 114 -5.00 5.43 4.86
N ASN A 115 -5.59 6.60 4.69
CA ASN A 115 -6.06 7.09 3.39
C ASN A 115 -4.91 7.80 2.66
N GLY A 116 -4.82 7.65 1.35
CA GLY A 116 -3.86 8.36 0.51
C GLY A 116 -3.61 7.72 -0.85
N ASP A 117 -3.19 8.54 -1.80
CA ASP A 117 -2.81 8.08 -3.14
C ASP A 117 -1.48 7.30 -3.13
N ASP A 118 -0.66 7.44 -2.10
CA ASP A 118 0.58 6.68 -1.88
C ASP A 118 0.35 5.35 -1.12
N ILE A 119 -0.92 4.99 -0.86
CA ILE A 119 -1.32 3.76 -0.18
C ILE A 119 -1.69 2.67 -1.18
N TYR A 120 -1.04 1.51 -1.03
CA TYR A 120 -1.20 0.34 -1.90
C TYR A 120 -1.60 -0.85 -1.03
N VAL A 121 -2.71 -1.49 -1.35
CA VAL A 121 -3.22 -2.64 -0.62
C VAL A 121 -3.27 -3.85 -1.54
N VAL A 122 -2.69 -4.95 -1.09
CA VAL A 122 -2.74 -6.26 -1.76
C VAL A 122 -3.34 -7.29 -0.83
N VAL A 123 -4.46 -7.87 -1.24
CA VAL A 123 -5.16 -8.90 -0.47
C VAL A 123 -4.83 -10.27 -1.05
N MET A 124 -4.31 -11.16 -0.21
CA MET A 124 -3.89 -12.50 -0.55
C MET A 124 -4.08 -13.47 0.63
N THR A 125 -5.28 -13.40 1.23
CA THR A 125 -5.67 -14.23 2.37
C THR A 125 -5.92 -15.69 1.95
N LEU A 126 -6.18 -16.58 2.92
CA LEU A 126 -6.49 -18.00 2.67
C LEU A 126 -7.94 -18.27 2.23
N GLY A 127 -8.65 -17.29 1.67
CA GLY A 127 -9.85 -17.58 0.92
C GLY A 127 -10.84 -16.43 0.81
N TYR A 128 -11.73 -16.60 -0.18
CA TYR A 128 -12.77 -15.66 -0.59
C TYR A 128 -13.51 -14.96 0.56
N LYS A 129 -13.82 -15.66 1.66
CA LYS A 129 -14.57 -15.08 2.78
C LYS A 129 -13.78 -14.00 3.51
N PHE A 130 -12.48 -14.19 3.67
CA PHE A 130 -11.61 -13.20 4.30
C PHE A 130 -11.32 -12.05 3.34
N ASP A 131 -11.15 -12.33 2.05
CA ASP A 131 -11.02 -11.29 1.03
C ASP A 131 -12.24 -10.35 1.03
N GLU A 132 -13.45 -10.90 1.16
CA GLU A 132 -14.68 -10.13 1.30
C GLU A 132 -14.69 -9.23 2.55
N ILE A 133 -14.26 -9.74 3.70
CA ILE A 133 -14.18 -8.97 4.95
C ILE A 133 -13.22 -7.78 4.79
N VAL A 134 -12.06 -8.01 4.18
CA VAL A 134 -11.07 -6.95 3.93
C VAL A 134 -11.62 -5.90 2.97
N ILE A 135 -12.26 -6.33 1.86
CA ILE A 135 -12.87 -5.39 0.90
C ILE A 135 -13.92 -4.52 1.59
N ARG A 136 -14.77 -5.11 2.43
CA ARG A 136 -15.80 -4.36 3.17
C ARG A 136 -15.18 -3.38 4.16
N SER A 137 -14.16 -3.80 4.91
CA SER A 137 -13.47 -2.96 5.90
C SER A 137 -12.79 -1.75 5.25
N LEU A 138 -12.26 -1.90 4.04
CA LEU A 138 -11.54 -0.86 3.31
C LEU A 138 -12.37 -0.13 2.24
N PHE A 139 -13.66 -0.45 2.10
CA PHE A 139 -14.46 0.04 0.98
C PHE A 139 -14.53 1.57 0.93
N ASP A 140 -14.55 2.21 2.10
CA ASP A 140 -14.64 3.65 2.22
C ASP A 140 -13.29 4.37 2.20
N HIS A 141 -12.18 3.63 2.15
CA HIS A 141 -10.84 4.23 2.13
C HIS A 141 -10.47 4.76 0.74
N ASP A 142 -9.79 5.91 0.72
CA ASP A 142 -9.08 6.42 -0.44
C ASP A 142 -7.73 5.70 -0.54
N ILE A 143 -7.67 4.74 -1.46
CA ILE A 143 -6.49 3.90 -1.69
C ILE A 143 -5.98 4.13 -3.11
N GLY A 144 -4.69 4.45 -3.24
CA GLY A 144 -4.01 4.66 -4.52
C GLY A 144 -3.98 3.44 -5.42
N TYR A 145 -3.93 2.24 -4.83
CA TYR A 145 -4.06 0.95 -5.53
C TYR A 145 -4.64 -0.10 -4.59
N PHE A 146 -5.73 -0.76 -4.99
CA PHE A 146 -6.34 -1.84 -4.22
C PHE A 146 -6.47 -3.09 -5.10
N GLY A 147 -5.64 -4.10 -4.85
CA GLY A 147 -5.64 -5.35 -5.60
C GLY A 147 -5.99 -6.57 -4.76
N VAL A 148 -6.75 -7.50 -5.34
CA VAL A 148 -7.19 -8.73 -4.66
C VAL A 148 -6.81 -9.95 -5.49
N LEU A 149 -6.04 -10.84 -4.86
CA LEU A 149 -5.64 -12.12 -5.43
C LEU A 149 -6.81 -13.11 -5.40
N GLY A 150 -7.07 -13.77 -6.52
CA GLY A 150 -8.12 -14.78 -6.59
C GLY A 150 -8.36 -15.26 -8.02
N SER A 151 -9.09 -16.37 -8.18
CA SER A 151 -9.48 -16.80 -9.53
C SER A 151 -10.55 -15.86 -10.10
N ARG A 152 -10.54 -15.68 -11.43
CA ARG A 152 -11.53 -14.83 -12.14
C ARG A 152 -12.97 -15.18 -11.76
N ALA A 153 -13.29 -16.46 -11.66
CA ALA A 153 -14.63 -16.93 -11.31
C ALA A 153 -15.03 -16.51 -9.89
N LYS A 154 -14.16 -16.73 -8.89
CA LYS A 154 -14.44 -16.36 -7.49
C LYS A 154 -14.60 -14.85 -7.33
N MET A 155 -13.72 -14.08 -7.96
CA MET A 155 -13.72 -12.62 -7.86
C MET A 155 -14.92 -12.00 -8.57
N LYS A 156 -15.35 -12.56 -9.71
CA LYS A 156 -16.60 -12.15 -10.36
C LYS A 156 -17.81 -12.37 -9.44
N THR A 157 -17.90 -13.53 -8.79
CA THR A 157 -18.97 -13.80 -7.82
C THR A 157 -18.95 -12.82 -6.66
N LEU A 158 -17.76 -12.52 -6.11
CA LEU A 158 -17.60 -11.56 -5.00
C LEU A 158 -18.13 -10.18 -5.37
N MET A 159 -17.61 -9.62 -6.47
CA MET A 159 -17.96 -8.26 -6.89
C MET A 159 -19.44 -8.16 -7.25
N THR A 160 -20.01 -9.21 -7.86
CA THR A 160 -21.46 -9.24 -8.17
C THR A 160 -22.31 -9.29 -6.89
N ALA A 161 -21.88 -10.03 -5.87
CA ALA A 161 -22.58 -10.08 -4.59
C ALA A 161 -22.56 -8.72 -3.89
N LEU A 162 -21.39 -8.07 -3.82
CA LEU A 162 -21.24 -6.74 -3.24
C LEU A 162 -22.07 -5.69 -3.98
N GLU A 163 -22.06 -5.71 -5.32
CA GLU A 163 -22.89 -4.80 -6.14
C GLU A 163 -24.39 -5.00 -5.87
N ASN A 164 -24.85 -6.26 -5.76
CA ASN A 164 -26.25 -6.57 -5.44
C ASN A 164 -26.67 -6.13 -4.02
N GLU A 165 -25.72 -5.99 -3.10
CA GLU A 165 -25.95 -5.46 -1.75
C GLU A 165 -25.99 -3.93 -1.70
N GLY A 166 -25.75 -3.25 -2.83
CA GLY A 166 -25.80 -1.80 -2.94
C GLY A 166 -24.47 -1.08 -2.76
N PHE A 167 -23.35 -1.81 -2.79
CA PHE A 167 -22.03 -1.18 -2.84
C PHE A 167 -21.86 -0.40 -4.15
N ASP A 168 -21.25 0.78 -4.07
CA ASP A 168 -21.03 1.63 -5.23
C ASP A 168 -20.19 0.93 -6.30
N ARG A 169 -20.75 0.87 -7.52
CA ARG A 169 -20.15 0.15 -8.64
C ARG A 169 -18.85 0.78 -9.13
N GLU A 170 -18.75 2.11 -9.11
CA GLU A 170 -17.56 2.81 -9.59
C GLU A 170 -16.37 2.57 -8.65
N ARG A 171 -16.60 2.58 -7.33
CA ARG A 171 -15.60 2.22 -6.32
C ARG A 171 -15.22 0.75 -6.39
N LEU A 172 -16.19 -0.17 -6.54
CA LEU A 172 -15.88 -1.59 -6.74
C LEU A 172 -15.02 -1.81 -8.00
N ALA A 173 -15.28 -1.06 -9.08
CA ALA A 173 -14.51 -1.15 -10.33
C ALA A 173 -13.05 -0.66 -10.19
N ARG A 174 -12.72 0.12 -9.14
CA ARG A 174 -11.33 0.49 -8.82
C ARG A 174 -10.54 -0.66 -8.21
N ILE A 175 -11.20 -1.69 -7.67
CA ILE A 175 -10.53 -2.87 -7.10
C ILE A 175 -9.99 -3.76 -8.24
N ARG A 176 -8.67 -3.94 -8.28
CA ARG A 176 -7.97 -4.75 -9.29
C ARG A 176 -8.09 -6.22 -8.95
N THR A 177 -8.91 -6.93 -9.72
CA THR A 177 -9.08 -8.36 -9.51
C THR A 177 -9.37 -9.17 -10.80
N PRO A 178 -8.71 -10.32 -11.01
CA PRO A 178 -7.52 -10.79 -10.29
C PRO A 178 -6.37 -9.79 -10.42
N ILE A 179 -5.66 -9.59 -9.33
CA ILE A 179 -4.48 -8.74 -9.27
C ILE A 179 -3.34 -9.27 -10.18
N GLY A 180 -2.54 -8.36 -10.71
CA GLY A 180 -1.34 -8.63 -11.50
C GLY A 180 -1.57 -8.62 -13.01
N ILE A 181 -0.51 -8.33 -13.77
CA ILE A 181 -0.55 -8.39 -15.24
C ILE A 181 -0.60 -9.85 -15.76
N PRO A 182 -1.34 -10.14 -16.83
CA PRO A 182 -1.54 -11.51 -17.31
C PRO A 182 -0.27 -12.05 -18.00
N ILE A 183 0.55 -12.78 -17.25
CA ILE A 183 1.80 -13.40 -17.73
C ILE A 183 1.79 -14.94 -17.65
N ASN A 184 0.62 -15.54 -17.44
CA ASN A 184 0.46 -16.99 -17.18
C ASN A 184 1.32 -17.49 -16.01
N SER A 185 1.36 -16.73 -14.92
CA SER A 185 2.09 -17.08 -13.70
C SER A 185 1.47 -18.27 -12.97
N HIS A 186 2.32 -19.15 -12.45
CA HIS A 186 1.94 -20.33 -11.66
C HIS A 186 2.64 -20.38 -10.29
N SER A 187 3.92 -20.00 -10.22
CA SER A 187 4.67 -20.00 -8.95
C SER A 187 4.41 -18.73 -8.13
N PRO A 188 4.62 -18.75 -6.80
CA PRO A 188 4.55 -17.55 -5.96
C PRO A 188 5.44 -16.40 -6.46
N GLU A 189 6.63 -16.70 -6.97
CA GLU A 189 7.59 -15.74 -7.50
C GLU A 189 7.11 -15.13 -8.82
N GLU A 190 6.55 -15.95 -9.72
CA GLU A 190 5.95 -15.44 -10.97
C GLU A 190 4.74 -14.55 -10.69
N ILE A 191 3.90 -14.95 -9.72
CA ILE A 191 2.77 -14.14 -9.25
C ILE A 191 3.28 -12.82 -8.65
N ALA A 192 4.34 -12.85 -7.86
CA ALA A 192 4.96 -11.64 -7.31
C ALA A 192 5.46 -10.69 -8.40
N VAL A 193 6.10 -11.20 -9.46
CA VAL A 193 6.51 -10.39 -10.64
C VAL A 193 5.29 -9.77 -11.32
N SER A 194 4.24 -10.55 -11.54
CA SER A 194 2.98 -10.08 -12.15
C SER A 194 2.34 -8.93 -11.36
N ILE A 195 2.27 -9.06 -10.03
CA ILE A 195 1.69 -8.04 -9.15
C ILE A 195 2.60 -6.81 -9.09
N ALA A 196 3.90 -7.00 -8.89
CA ALA A 196 4.86 -5.89 -8.83
C ALA A 196 4.84 -5.04 -10.11
N ALA A 197 4.75 -5.69 -11.28
CA ALA A 197 4.65 -4.99 -12.56
C ALA A 197 3.36 -4.16 -12.68
N GLU A 198 2.21 -4.67 -12.21
CA GLU A 198 0.96 -3.89 -12.17
C GLU A 198 1.07 -2.69 -11.22
N ILE A 199 1.60 -2.91 -10.00
CA ILE A 199 1.79 -1.84 -9.01
C ILE A 199 2.71 -0.74 -9.55
N ILE A 200 3.83 -1.10 -10.19
CA ILE A 200 4.74 -0.13 -10.83
C ILE A 200 4.01 0.66 -11.92
N SER A 201 3.21 -0.01 -12.74
CA SER A 201 2.45 0.63 -13.81
C SER A 201 1.46 1.67 -13.26
N VAL A 202 0.80 1.37 -12.15
CA VAL A 202 -0.14 2.31 -11.50
C VAL A 202 0.60 3.44 -10.81
N LYS A 203 1.67 3.13 -10.07
CA LYS A 203 2.51 4.14 -9.39
C LYS A 203 3.02 5.21 -10.35
N ASN A 204 3.56 4.79 -11.49
CA ASN A 204 4.23 5.68 -12.44
C ASN A 204 3.28 6.40 -13.41
N ALA A 205 1.97 6.11 -13.35
CA ALA A 205 0.97 6.78 -14.17
C ALA A 205 0.39 8.06 -13.52
N LYS A 206 0.89 8.43 -12.34
CA LYS A 206 0.47 9.60 -11.56
C LYS A 206 1.29 10.83 -11.88
#